data_AF-A0A653V7U2-F1
#
_entry.id   AF-A0A653V7U2-F1
#
_cell.length_a   1.000
_cell.length_b   1.000
_cell.length_c   1.000
_cell.angle_alpha   90.00
_cell.angle_beta   90.00
_cell.angle_gamma   90.00
#
_symmetry.space_group_name_H-M   'P 1'
#
loop_
_entity.id
_entity.type
_entity.pdbx_description
1 polymer ?
#
loop_
_entity_poly.entity_id
_entity_poly.type
_entity_poly.pdbx_seq_one_letter_code
_entity_poly.pdbx_strand_id
1 'polypeptide(L)'
;MVLSRFWLAIFVSSIAFIIIGLFTNNYYSIDYVLNGKQGEPILIAEKYLNDVPLVIKDSILQSKENIFTVKTVKTATDTIYVYNKQTVKIYSGVQQADGLLPMAKSSLLDLIIPLIAYLAFFCGIMELLIISGASEKLAKRLSPMFAKVFPTIPKNHESISYMTLNFAANFLGLDSAATPFGLKAMQSLQELNDDKDRASDAQIMFMCLHAAGLTLIPTSIIGYRAAENAANPADVMLPCIITSFVGTIAAFLLVGMKQRINFKSISLLAVLMGLIGAIIGLLFYVNTLDLIGKNYFTANLSGVLLLAIIGFTLIFSFVNEKKFTELKTTMFDTFVVGANNGLKTGVMIFPYVMGMLVAISLLRNSGLFEIISQGISFIFSHLGVAKEITDSLPVAILRPFSSGGSRGFMIDAMRTFGPDSFAGRLSCIFQCSAETTFYVIAVYFGSVSIKNTRYTLGMMLLVDLICVITGVLVASWFF
;
A
#
# COMPACT_ATOMS: atom_id res chain seq x y z
N MET A 1 -13.44 -5.23 14.82
CA MET A 1 -13.11 -5.80 16.15
C MET A 1 -11.86 -6.66 16.18
N VAL A 2 -11.60 -7.58 15.23
CA VAL A 2 -10.36 -8.40 15.26
C VAL A 2 -9.11 -7.56 14.99
N LEU A 3 -9.17 -6.67 14.00
CA LEU A 3 -8.02 -5.83 13.62
C LEU A 3 -7.62 -4.82 14.72
N SER A 4 -8.58 -4.26 15.46
CA SER A 4 -8.27 -3.36 16.59
C SER A 4 -7.56 -4.11 17.72
N ARG A 5 -7.84 -5.41 17.90
CA ARG A 5 -7.13 -6.25 18.88
C ARG A 5 -5.71 -6.57 18.42
N PHE A 6 -5.49 -6.78 17.12
CA PHE A 6 -4.15 -6.99 16.57
C PHE A 6 -3.23 -5.78 16.84
N TRP A 7 -3.70 -4.57 16.52
CA TRP A 7 -2.92 -3.35 16.75
C TRP A 7 -2.69 -3.08 18.23
N LEU A 8 -3.71 -3.28 19.07
CA LEU A 8 -3.56 -3.16 20.51
C LEU A 8 -2.53 -4.17 21.05
N ALA A 9 -2.54 -5.40 20.56
CA ALA A 9 -1.59 -6.43 20.97
C ALA A 9 -0.15 -6.04 20.59
N ILE A 10 0.10 -5.56 19.37
CA ILE A 10 1.41 -5.04 18.94
C ILE A 10 1.85 -3.88 19.84
N PHE A 11 0.95 -2.94 20.11
CA PHE A 11 1.27 -1.76 20.90
C PHE A 11 1.65 -2.13 22.34
N VAL A 12 0.81 -2.95 22.98
CA VAL A 12 1.03 -3.41 24.36
C VAL A 12 2.25 -4.31 24.46
N SER A 13 2.49 -5.21 23.50
CA SER A 13 3.67 -6.08 23.52
C SER A 13 4.97 -5.29 23.34
N SER A 14 4.97 -4.27 22.47
CA SER A 14 6.12 -3.40 22.26
C SER A 14 6.45 -2.61 23.53
N ILE A 15 5.43 -2.01 24.17
CA ILE A 15 5.60 -1.31 25.45
C ILE A 15 6.08 -2.25 26.54
N ALA A 16 5.49 -3.45 26.67
CA ALA A 16 5.91 -4.44 27.64
C ALA A 16 7.38 -4.84 27.43
N PHE A 17 7.80 -5.06 26.18
CA PHE A 17 9.18 -5.41 25.86
C PHE A 17 10.17 -4.28 26.25
N ILE A 18 9.82 -3.03 25.98
CA ILE A 18 10.62 -1.86 26.37
C ILE A 18 10.72 -1.75 27.90
N ILE A 19 9.59 -1.85 28.61
CA ILE A 19 9.54 -1.74 30.07
C ILE A 19 10.32 -2.87 30.73
N ILE A 20 10.14 -4.11 30.26
CA ILE A 20 10.91 -5.27 30.76
C ILE A 20 12.39 -5.03 30.50
N GLY A 21 12.78 -4.59 29.29
CA GLY A 21 14.17 -4.29 28.95
C GLY A 21 14.81 -3.21 29.83
N LEU A 22 14.03 -2.21 30.27
CA LEU A 22 14.48 -1.21 31.24
C LEU A 22 14.77 -1.86 32.61
N PHE A 23 13.85 -2.69 33.12
CA PHE A 23 14.00 -3.33 34.43
C PHE A 23 15.04 -4.46 34.45
N THR A 24 15.38 -5.04 33.29
CA THR A 24 16.46 -6.03 33.15
C THR A 24 17.82 -5.40 32.86
N ASN A 25 17.96 -4.07 32.91
CA ASN A 25 19.17 -3.31 32.55
C ASN A 25 19.67 -3.55 31.11
N ASN A 26 18.78 -3.94 30.18
CA ASN A 26 19.12 -4.02 28.76
C ASN A 26 19.11 -2.63 28.10
N TYR A 27 18.34 -1.68 28.62
CA TYR A 27 18.29 -0.29 28.17
C TYR A 27 18.63 0.66 29.31
N TYR A 28 19.51 1.63 29.05
CA TYR A 28 19.88 2.66 30.04
C TYR A 28 18.76 3.66 30.29
N SER A 29 18.01 4.01 29.24
CA SER A 29 16.87 4.92 29.32
C SER A 29 15.81 4.51 28.33
N ILE A 30 14.57 4.99 28.53
CA ILE A 30 13.48 4.87 27.54
C ILE A 30 13.31 6.14 26.71
N ASP A 31 14.15 7.15 26.92
CA ASP A 31 14.04 8.44 26.24
C ASP A 31 14.19 8.30 24.72
N TYR A 32 15.05 7.38 24.27
CA TYR A 32 15.23 7.07 22.85
C TYR A 32 13.93 6.60 22.17
N VAL A 33 13.04 5.91 22.91
CA VAL A 33 11.74 5.44 22.40
C VAL A 33 10.76 6.60 22.26
N LEU A 34 10.85 7.61 23.13
CA LEU A 34 9.90 8.72 23.18
C LEU A 34 10.33 9.87 22.27
N ASN A 35 11.62 10.24 22.32
CA ASN A 35 12.18 11.47 21.77
C ASN A 35 13.30 11.26 20.74
N GLY A 36 13.88 10.05 20.66
CA GLY A 36 14.99 9.77 19.75
C GLY A 36 14.61 9.95 18.28
N LYS A 37 15.57 10.33 17.43
CA LYS A 37 15.35 10.37 15.97
C LYS A 37 16.08 9.26 15.26
N GLN A 38 15.52 8.80 14.15
CA GLN A 38 16.13 7.76 13.32
C GLN A 38 17.57 8.13 12.95
N GLY A 39 18.49 7.17 13.10
CA GLY A 39 19.92 7.35 12.83
C GLY A 39 20.72 7.99 13.97
N GLU A 40 20.09 8.53 15.02
CA GLU A 40 20.83 9.06 16.18
C GLU A 40 21.46 7.92 17.00
N PRO A 41 22.65 8.15 17.60
CA PRO A 41 23.30 7.15 18.43
C PRO A 41 22.53 6.92 19.74
N ILE A 42 22.39 5.66 20.15
CA ILE A 42 21.60 5.29 21.34
C ILE A 42 22.47 5.33 22.59
N LEU A 43 22.01 6.01 23.64
CA LEU A 43 22.68 6.06 24.94
C LEU A 43 22.53 4.70 25.65
N ILE A 44 23.65 4.01 25.88
CA ILE A 44 23.68 2.68 26.50
C ILE A 44 24.20 2.67 27.94
N ALA A 45 24.91 3.73 28.36
CA ALA A 45 25.37 3.88 29.73
C ALA A 45 25.83 5.32 30.02
N GLU A 46 25.86 5.68 31.30
CA GLU A 46 26.52 6.88 31.80
C GLU A 46 27.40 6.49 32.99
N LYS A 47 28.64 6.97 32.99
CA LYS A 47 29.63 6.68 34.04
C LYS A 47 30.35 7.95 34.45
N TYR A 48 30.88 8.01 35.67
CA TYR A 48 31.81 9.08 36.03
C TYR A 48 33.12 8.91 35.24
N LEU A 49 33.83 10.01 34.99
CA LEU A 49 35.10 9.98 34.22
C LEU A 49 36.13 9.00 34.79
N ASN A 50 36.12 8.78 36.11
CA ASN A 50 37.06 7.88 36.78
C ASN A 50 36.71 6.39 36.63
N ASP A 51 35.47 6.06 36.24
CA ASP A 51 34.98 4.68 36.09
C ASP A 51 35.12 4.16 34.65
N VAL A 52 35.68 4.98 33.76
CA VAL A 52 35.94 4.65 32.35
C VAL A 52 37.40 4.19 32.20
N PRO A 53 37.70 3.20 31.32
CA PRO A 53 39.07 2.73 31.11
C PRO A 53 40.08 3.86 30.86
N LEU A 54 41.27 3.74 31.45
CA LEU A 54 42.34 4.75 31.41
C LEU A 54 42.64 5.25 29.99
N VAL A 55 42.72 4.33 29.02
CA VAL A 55 42.98 4.65 27.60
C VAL A 55 41.91 5.59 27.02
N ILE A 56 40.65 5.36 27.39
CA ILE A 56 39.52 6.17 26.91
C ILE A 56 39.51 7.52 27.64
N LYS A 57 39.75 7.52 28.96
CA LYS A 57 39.85 8.74 29.77
C LYS A 57 40.92 9.69 29.22
N ASP A 58 42.12 9.17 28.95
CA ASP A 58 43.23 9.98 28.42
C ASP A 58 42.91 10.50 27.01
N SER A 59 42.28 9.67 26.18
CA SER A 59 41.90 10.05 24.81
C SER A 59 40.80 11.12 24.77
N ILE A 60 39.80 11.05 25.67
CA ILE A 60 38.75 12.07 25.81
C ILE A 60 39.36 13.41 26.24
N LEU A 61 40.24 13.41 27.25
CA LEU A 61 40.89 14.62 27.76
C LEU A 61 41.83 15.27 26.73
N GLN A 62 42.37 14.49 25.79
CA GLN A 62 43.19 14.98 24.67
C GLN A 62 42.36 15.47 23.46
N SER A 63 41.06 15.13 23.40
CA SER A 63 40.19 15.53 22.30
C SER A 63 39.77 17.01 22.44
N LYS A 64 39.81 17.77 21.34
CA LYS A 64 39.40 19.19 21.35
C LYS A 64 37.90 19.39 21.59
N GLU A 65 37.08 18.37 21.34
CA GLU A 65 35.62 18.44 21.42
C GLU A 65 35.03 17.66 22.60
N ASN A 66 35.86 17.08 23.49
CA ASN A 66 35.43 16.17 24.56
C ASN A 66 34.67 14.93 24.06
N ILE A 67 34.91 14.53 22.81
CA ILE A 67 34.29 13.38 22.14
C ILE A 67 35.39 12.41 21.71
N PHE A 68 35.21 11.13 22.04
CA PHE A 68 36.09 10.06 21.59
C PHE A 68 35.28 8.92 20.98
N THR A 69 35.62 8.52 19.76
CA THR A 69 34.94 7.45 19.02
C THR A 69 35.83 6.23 18.91
N VAL A 70 35.37 5.10 19.44
CA VAL A 70 36.03 3.80 19.32
C VAL A 70 35.36 3.01 18.20
N LYS A 71 36.13 2.69 17.16
CA LYS A 71 35.72 1.77 16.10
C LYS A 71 36.20 0.36 16.43
N THR A 72 35.29 -0.54 16.80
CA THR A 72 35.65 -1.91 17.16
C THR A 72 35.47 -2.82 15.95
N VAL A 73 36.56 -3.32 15.36
CA VAL A 73 36.55 -4.13 14.11
C VAL A 73 35.71 -5.42 14.22
N LYS A 74 35.38 -5.90 15.42
CA LYS A 74 34.65 -7.16 15.68
C LYS A 74 33.12 -7.02 15.81
N THR A 75 32.60 -5.81 16.00
CA THR A 75 31.16 -5.53 16.12
C THR A 75 30.90 -4.29 15.31
N ALA A 76 30.12 -4.37 14.23
CA ALA A 76 29.93 -3.32 13.22
C ALA A 76 29.25 -2.01 13.72
N THR A 77 29.37 -1.68 15.00
CA THR A 77 28.79 -0.52 15.67
C THR A 77 29.90 0.27 16.38
N ASP A 78 30.10 1.51 15.95
CA ASP A 78 31.01 2.45 16.62
C ASP A 78 30.46 2.79 18.02
N THR A 79 31.35 2.83 19.02
CA THR A 79 31.01 3.27 20.38
C THR A 79 31.52 4.68 20.59
N ILE A 80 30.63 5.61 20.91
CA ILE A 80 30.94 7.04 21.06
C ILE A 80 30.89 7.39 22.54
N TYR A 81 31.97 8.00 23.03
CA TYR A 81 32.10 8.50 24.39
C TYR A 81 32.04 10.02 24.35
N VAL A 82 31.02 10.60 24.98
CA VAL A 82 30.82 12.05 25.06
C VAL A 82 30.99 12.47 26.52
N TYR A 83 32.03 13.25 26.80
CA TYR A 83 32.26 13.78 28.13
C TYR A 83 31.54 15.10 28.34
N ASN A 84 30.81 15.21 29.44
CA ASN A 84 30.15 16.43 29.86
C ASN A 84 30.34 16.63 31.38
N LYS A 85 31.14 17.64 31.72
CA LYS A 85 31.50 18.05 33.10
C LYS A 85 32.15 16.97 33.96
N GLN A 86 31.41 15.98 34.43
CA GLN A 86 31.89 14.94 35.36
C GLN A 86 31.50 13.54 34.91
N THR A 87 30.56 13.42 33.96
CA THR A 87 30.08 12.15 33.44
C THR A 87 30.49 11.95 31.99
N VAL A 88 30.63 10.69 31.61
CA VAL A 88 30.88 10.22 30.26
C VAL A 88 29.65 9.43 29.83
N LYS A 89 28.96 9.95 28.83
CA LYS A 89 27.84 9.26 28.18
C LYS A 89 28.40 8.34 27.10
N ILE A 90 27.99 7.08 27.14
CA ILE A 90 28.45 6.03 26.23
C ILE A 90 27.30 5.71 25.30
N TYR A 91 27.52 5.91 24.00
CA TYR A 91 26.55 5.60 22.97
C TYR A 91 27.04 4.44 22.12
N SER A 92 26.12 3.59 21.68
CA SER A 92 26.42 2.49 20.77
C SER A 92 25.21 2.13 19.93
N GLY A 93 25.46 1.75 18.66
CA GLY A 93 24.39 1.50 17.70
C GLY A 93 23.65 2.77 17.31
N VAL A 94 22.60 2.60 16.50
CA VAL A 94 21.79 3.70 15.96
C VAL A 94 20.31 3.40 16.11
N GLN A 95 19.54 4.47 16.34
CA GLN A 95 18.10 4.43 16.40
C GLN A 95 17.51 3.92 15.07
N GLN A 96 16.69 2.88 15.13
CA GLN A 96 16.12 2.25 13.95
C GLN A 96 14.95 3.02 13.35
N ALA A 97 14.15 3.71 14.18
CA ALA A 97 13.06 4.58 13.75
C ALA A 97 12.91 5.77 14.70
N ASP A 98 12.31 6.86 14.22
CA ASP A 98 11.90 7.97 15.07
C ASP A 98 11.12 7.47 16.29
N GLY A 99 11.35 8.08 17.45
CA GLY A 99 10.59 7.85 18.67
C GLY A 99 9.15 8.32 18.54
N LEU A 100 8.33 8.02 19.55
CA LEU A 100 6.89 8.26 19.54
C LEU A 100 6.52 9.70 19.18
N LEU A 101 7.16 10.69 19.81
CA LEU A 101 6.82 12.10 19.62
C LEU A 101 7.33 12.66 18.28
N PRO A 102 8.60 12.44 17.88
CA PRO A 102 9.05 12.80 16.53
C PRO A 102 8.23 12.13 15.43
N MET A 103 7.89 10.85 15.58
CA MET A 103 7.09 10.10 14.60
C MET A 103 5.67 10.66 14.45
N ALA A 104 5.01 11.00 15.58
CA ALA A 104 3.71 11.63 15.53
C ALA A 104 3.77 12.97 14.78
N LYS A 105 4.80 13.78 15.03
CA LYS A 105 5.02 15.06 14.33
C LYS A 105 5.31 14.87 12.84
N SER A 106 6.26 14.01 12.48
CA SER A 106 6.66 13.78 11.08
C SER A 106 5.54 13.16 10.25
N SER A 107 4.68 12.32 10.87
CA SER A 107 3.50 11.78 10.19
C SER A 107 2.55 12.87 9.67
N LEU A 108 2.42 13.99 10.39
CA LEU A 108 1.60 15.11 9.94
C LEU A 108 2.35 15.99 8.94
N LEU A 109 3.52 16.48 9.35
CA LEU A 109 4.24 17.53 8.62
C LEU A 109 4.89 17.02 7.34
N ASP A 110 5.56 15.88 7.42
CA ASP A 110 6.43 15.39 6.35
C ASP A 110 5.68 14.44 5.42
N LEU A 111 4.55 13.88 5.86
CA LEU A 111 3.75 12.93 5.09
C LEU A 111 2.36 13.45 4.73
N ILE A 112 1.53 13.76 5.71
CA ILE A 112 0.10 14.05 5.46
C ILE A 112 -0.12 15.38 4.75
N ILE A 113 0.63 16.43 5.11
CA ILE A 113 0.50 17.73 4.43
C ILE A 113 0.88 17.61 2.94
N PRO A 114 2.05 17.04 2.56
CA PRO A 114 2.36 16.77 1.15
C PRO A 114 1.32 15.87 0.48
N LEU A 115 0.91 14.78 1.14
CA LEU A 115 -0.09 13.85 0.61
C LEU A 115 -1.43 14.54 0.30
N ILE A 116 -1.89 15.43 1.17
CA ILE A 116 -3.11 16.23 0.97
C ILE A 116 -3.03 17.03 -0.34
N ALA A 117 -1.86 17.63 -0.64
CA ALA A 117 -1.67 18.38 -1.87
C ALA A 117 -1.76 17.47 -3.11
N TYR A 118 -1.11 16.30 -3.08
CA TYR A 118 -1.16 15.34 -4.17
C TYR A 118 -2.57 14.76 -4.37
N LEU A 119 -3.26 14.41 -3.28
CA LEU A 119 -4.63 13.92 -3.32
C LEU A 119 -5.59 14.98 -3.84
N ALA A 120 -5.45 16.24 -3.44
CA ALA A 120 -6.27 17.33 -3.96
C ALA A 120 -6.10 17.46 -5.48
N PHE A 121 -4.87 17.42 -5.99
CA PHE A 121 -4.63 17.49 -7.42
C PHE A 121 -5.27 16.31 -8.17
N PHE A 122 -4.98 15.07 -7.76
CA PHE A 122 -5.50 13.89 -8.43
C PHE A 122 -7.02 13.81 -8.32
N CYS A 123 -7.61 14.03 -7.13
CA CYS A 123 -9.07 14.04 -6.97
C CYS A 123 -9.74 15.12 -7.83
N GLY A 124 -9.11 16.27 -8.03
CA GLY A 124 -9.60 17.30 -8.97
C GLY A 124 -9.68 16.80 -10.41
N ILE A 125 -8.60 16.19 -10.92
CA ILE A 125 -8.58 15.60 -12.27
C ILE A 125 -9.60 14.46 -12.40
N MET A 126 -9.68 13.62 -11.37
CA MET A 126 -10.60 12.50 -11.30
C MET A 126 -12.07 12.93 -11.33
N GLU A 127 -12.43 14.04 -10.68
CA GLU A 127 -13.79 14.59 -10.71
C GLU A 127 -14.17 15.06 -12.12
N LEU A 128 -13.23 15.61 -12.89
CA LEU A 128 -13.45 15.95 -14.30
C LEU A 128 -13.80 14.72 -15.14
N LEU A 129 -13.11 13.58 -14.94
CA LEU A 129 -13.44 12.32 -15.60
C LEU A 129 -14.84 11.81 -15.26
N ILE A 130 -15.26 11.98 -14.00
CA ILE A 130 -16.60 11.59 -13.55
C ILE A 130 -17.65 12.45 -14.27
N ILE A 131 -17.55 13.78 -14.17
CA ILE A 131 -18.58 14.69 -14.70
C ILE A 131 -18.64 14.69 -16.23
N SER A 132 -17.49 14.55 -16.90
CA SER A 132 -17.44 14.34 -18.36
C SER A 132 -18.07 13.00 -18.80
N GLY A 133 -18.36 12.12 -17.84
CA GLY A 133 -18.97 10.81 -17.99
C GLY A 133 -18.09 9.79 -18.69
N ALA A 134 -16.78 9.85 -18.42
CA ALA A 134 -15.82 8.85 -18.87
C ALA A 134 -16.13 7.48 -18.23
N SER A 135 -16.49 7.47 -16.94
CA SER A 135 -16.85 6.26 -16.19
C SER A 135 -18.06 5.54 -16.80
N GLU A 136 -19.11 6.26 -17.17
CA GLU A 136 -20.31 5.69 -17.83
C GLU A 136 -19.99 5.19 -19.22
N LYS A 137 -19.13 5.90 -19.96
CA LYS A 137 -18.69 5.47 -21.30
C LYS A 137 -17.86 4.19 -21.21
N LEU A 138 -16.97 4.10 -20.21
CA LEU A 138 -16.20 2.90 -19.92
C LEU A 138 -17.11 1.75 -19.47
N ALA A 139 -18.04 2.00 -18.55
CA ALA A 139 -19.04 1.02 -18.09
C ALA A 139 -19.87 0.46 -19.26
N LYS A 140 -20.34 1.31 -20.19
CA LYS A 140 -21.03 0.88 -21.42
C LYS A 140 -20.15 0.00 -22.31
N ARG A 141 -18.86 0.30 -22.41
CA ARG A 141 -17.89 -0.50 -23.18
C ARG A 141 -17.59 -1.85 -22.53
N LEU A 142 -17.59 -1.91 -21.20
CA LEU A 142 -17.34 -3.13 -20.42
C LEU A 142 -18.60 -4.00 -20.24
N SER A 143 -19.80 -3.41 -20.32
CA SER A 143 -21.08 -4.10 -20.10
C SER A 143 -21.27 -5.42 -20.89
N PRO A 144 -20.90 -5.51 -22.19
CA PRO A 144 -21.00 -6.78 -22.93
C PRO A 144 -20.14 -7.91 -22.35
N MET A 145 -19.03 -7.57 -21.70
CA MET A 145 -18.19 -8.53 -20.98
C MET A 145 -18.88 -8.97 -19.69
N PHE A 146 -19.38 -8.02 -18.89
CA PHE A 146 -20.06 -8.29 -17.62
C PHE A 146 -21.29 -9.19 -17.79
N ALA A 147 -22.12 -8.94 -18.81
CA ALA A 147 -23.27 -9.81 -19.09
C ALA A 147 -22.87 -11.28 -19.36
N LYS A 148 -21.63 -11.55 -19.78
CA LYS A 148 -21.11 -12.91 -19.98
C LYS A 148 -20.44 -13.49 -18.73
N VAL A 149 -19.76 -12.64 -17.96
CA VAL A 149 -19.16 -13.02 -16.67
C VAL A 149 -20.23 -13.39 -15.64
N PHE A 150 -21.41 -12.78 -15.73
CA PHE A 150 -22.52 -12.98 -14.82
C PHE A 150 -23.74 -13.60 -15.54
N PRO A 151 -23.67 -14.88 -15.94
CA PRO A 151 -24.69 -15.51 -16.78
C PRO A 151 -26.05 -15.68 -16.09
N THR A 152 -26.09 -15.65 -14.75
CA THR A 152 -27.31 -15.79 -13.96
C THR A 152 -28.12 -14.50 -13.85
N ILE A 153 -27.54 -13.35 -14.26
CA ILE A 153 -28.21 -12.05 -14.17
C ILE A 153 -28.98 -11.78 -15.46
N PRO A 154 -30.26 -11.34 -15.39
CA PRO A 154 -31.02 -10.96 -16.58
C PRO A 154 -30.32 -9.85 -17.39
N LYS A 155 -30.41 -9.94 -18.72
CA LYS A 155 -29.91 -8.88 -19.61
C LYS A 155 -30.63 -7.57 -19.26
N ASN A 156 -29.88 -6.47 -19.20
CA ASN A 156 -30.35 -5.13 -18.83
C ASN A 156 -30.81 -4.94 -17.38
N HIS A 157 -30.55 -5.89 -16.48
CA HIS A 157 -30.79 -5.69 -15.05
C HIS A 157 -29.86 -4.61 -14.47
N GLU A 158 -30.37 -3.79 -13.55
CA GLU A 158 -29.63 -2.66 -12.97
C GLU A 158 -28.33 -3.07 -12.27
N SER A 159 -28.26 -4.30 -11.72
CA SER A 159 -27.04 -4.81 -11.09
C SER A 159 -25.84 -4.78 -12.03
N ILE A 160 -26.03 -5.05 -13.34
CA ILE A 160 -24.94 -4.98 -14.33
C ILE A 160 -24.40 -3.54 -14.42
N SER A 161 -25.28 -2.54 -14.40
CA SER A 161 -24.90 -1.14 -14.43
C SER A 161 -24.13 -0.74 -13.17
N TYR A 162 -24.63 -1.10 -11.97
CA TYR A 162 -23.91 -0.79 -10.73
C TYR A 162 -22.57 -1.50 -10.62
N MET A 163 -22.48 -2.78 -11.02
CA MET A 163 -21.20 -3.50 -11.06
C MET A 163 -20.23 -2.84 -12.04
N THR A 164 -20.65 -2.59 -13.28
CA THR A 164 -19.77 -1.96 -14.29
C THR A 164 -19.31 -0.57 -13.87
N LEU A 165 -20.15 0.22 -13.18
CA LEU A 165 -19.75 1.50 -12.59
C LEU A 165 -18.76 1.34 -11.44
N ASN A 166 -18.97 0.38 -10.53
CA ASN A 166 -18.02 0.07 -9.47
C ASN A 166 -16.64 -0.31 -10.05
N PHE A 167 -16.60 -1.18 -11.06
CA PHE A 167 -15.36 -1.56 -11.74
C PHE A 167 -14.73 -0.41 -12.51
N ALA A 168 -15.51 0.38 -13.24
CA ALA A 168 -14.99 1.54 -13.97
C ALA A 168 -14.40 2.58 -13.01
N ALA A 169 -15.04 2.80 -11.86
CA ALA A 169 -14.55 3.69 -10.82
C ALA A 169 -13.23 3.17 -10.24
N ASN A 170 -13.16 1.91 -9.80
CA ASN A 170 -11.92 1.32 -9.28
C ASN A 170 -10.80 1.32 -10.33
N PHE A 171 -11.13 0.95 -11.58
CA PHE A 171 -10.21 0.97 -12.71
C PHE A 171 -9.58 2.36 -12.92
N LEU A 172 -10.35 3.43 -12.79
CA LEU A 172 -9.83 4.78 -12.93
C LEU A 172 -9.12 5.30 -11.66
N GLY A 173 -9.18 4.59 -10.52
CA GLY A 173 -8.62 5.06 -9.24
C GLY A 173 -9.58 6.00 -8.48
N LEU A 174 -10.89 5.84 -8.71
CA LEU A 174 -11.98 6.59 -8.06
C LEU A 174 -12.53 5.84 -6.84
N ASP A 175 -11.67 5.45 -5.90
CA ASP A 175 -12.00 4.55 -4.79
C ASP A 175 -13.22 5.01 -3.96
N SER A 176 -13.30 6.33 -3.71
CA SER A 176 -14.41 6.97 -2.98
C SER A 176 -15.75 6.86 -3.70
N ALA A 177 -15.74 6.80 -5.04
CA ALA A 177 -16.94 6.63 -5.86
C ALA A 177 -17.27 5.14 -6.10
N ALA A 178 -16.27 4.26 -6.09
CA ALA A 178 -16.45 2.84 -6.33
C ALA A 178 -17.33 2.18 -5.25
N THR A 179 -17.04 2.43 -3.97
CA THR A 179 -17.72 1.74 -2.85
C THR A 179 -19.24 1.92 -2.84
N PRO A 180 -19.81 3.14 -2.99
CA PRO A 180 -21.26 3.32 -3.08
C PRO A 180 -21.92 2.52 -4.20
N PHE A 181 -21.30 2.45 -5.39
CA PHE A 181 -21.80 1.62 -6.48
C PHE A 181 -21.68 0.13 -6.16
N GLY A 182 -20.64 -0.27 -5.43
CA GLY A 182 -20.43 -1.65 -5.02
C GLY A 182 -21.49 -2.15 -4.04
N LEU A 183 -21.89 -1.32 -3.07
CA LEU A 183 -22.96 -1.66 -2.13
C LEU A 183 -24.32 -1.70 -2.84
N LYS A 184 -24.61 -0.76 -3.74
CA LYS A 184 -25.82 -0.80 -4.58
C LYS A 184 -25.86 -2.04 -5.47
N ALA A 185 -24.72 -2.40 -6.07
CA ALA A 185 -24.61 -3.64 -6.83
C ALA A 185 -24.92 -4.85 -5.96
N MET A 186 -24.37 -4.92 -4.74
CA MET A 186 -24.61 -6.03 -3.82
C MET A 186 -26.09 -6.13 -3.40
N GLN A 187 -26.74 -4.99 -3.09
CA GLN A 187 -28.17 -4.91 -2.78
C GLN A 187 -29.02 -5.38 -3.96
N SER A 188 -28.73 -4.90 -5.17
CA SER A 188 -29.45 -5.31 -6.39
C SER A 188 -29.23 -6.79 -6.74
N LEU A 189 -28.02 -7.33 -6.53
CA LEU A 189 -27.75 -8.76 -6.67
C LEU A 189 -28.50 -9.59 -5.61
N GLN A 190 -28.71 -9.04 -4.42
CA GLN A 190 -29.44 -9.70 -3.36
C GLN A 190 -30.94 -9.79 -3.67
N GLU A 191 -31.52 -8.84 -4.40
CA GLU A 191 -32.93 -8.92 -4.86
C GLU A 191 -33.16 -10.19 -5.71
N LEU A 192 -32.21 -10.48 -6.60
CA LEU A 192 -32.20 -11.67 -7.46
C LEU A 192 -31.83 -12.98 -6.76
N ASN A 193 -31.37 -12.93 -5.50
CA ASN A 193 -30.90 -14.11 -4.79
C ASN A 193 -32.07 -14.87 -4.15
N ASP A 194 -32.28 -16.14 -4.52
CA ASP A 194 -33.35 -16.97 -3.95
C ASP A 194 -33.11 -17.29 -2.46
N ASP A 195 -31.85 -17.46 -2.04
CA ASP A 195 -31.47 -17.76 -0.65
C ASP A 195 -30.82 -16.53 -0.01
N LYS A 196 -31.62 -15.73 0.71
CA LYS A 196 -31.16 -14.46 1.29
C LYS A 196 -30.07 -14.60 2.35
N ASP A 197 -29.91 -15.77 2.96
CA ASP A 197 -28.88 -16.00 3.97
C ASP A 197 -27.55 -16.52 3.37
N ARG A 198 -27.55 -16.93 2.09
CA ARG A 198 -26.42 -17.57 1.41
C ARG A 198 -25.97 -16.81 0.16
N ALA A 199 -24.65 -16.60 0.02
CA ALA A 199 -24.10 -15.86 -1.11
C ALA A 199 -24.43 -16.53 -2.47
N SER A 200 -25.00 -15.78 -3.41
CA SER A 200 -25.25 -16.24 -4.78
C SER A 200 -23.97 -16.25 -5.62
N ASP A 201 -23.92 -17.03 -6.70
CA ASP A 201 -22.73 -17.13 -7.56
C ASP A 201 -22.31 -15.76 -8.14
N ALA A 202 -23.29 -14.92 -8.49
CA ALA A 202 -23.05 -13.56 -8.96
C ALA A 202 -22.42 -12.68 -7.87
N GLN A 203 -22.90 -12.76 -6.62
CA GLN A 203 -22.30 -12.01 -5.51
C GLN A 203 -20.84 -12.44 -5.25
N ILE A 204 -20.56 -13.75 -5.30
CA ILE A 204 -19.20 -14.27 -5.11
C ILE A 204 -18.26 -13.77 -6.22
N MET A 205 -18.68 -13.90 -7.49
CA MET A 205 -17.89 -13.45 -8.63
C MET A 205 -17.62 -11.95 -8.56
N PHE A 206 -18.65 -11.16 -8.25
CA PHE A 206 -18.53 -9.70 -8.10
C PHE A 206 -17.52 -9.34 -7.01
N MET A 207 -17.62 -9.97 -5.83
CA MET A 207 -16.70 -9.70 -4.73
C MET A 207 -15.26 -10.11 -5.05
N CYS A 208 -15.02 -11.27 -5.67
CA CYS A 208 -13.66 -11.72 -5.97
C CYS A 208 -13.00 -10.81 -7.02
N LEU A 209 -13.75 -10.38 -8.03
CA LEU A 209 -13.25 -9.44 -9.03
C LEU A 209 -13.02 -8.04 -8.42
N HIS A 210 -13.88 -7.59 -7.51
CA HIS A 210 -13.70 -6.31 -6.82
C HIS A 210 -12.47 -6.34 -5.91
N ALA A 211 -12.27 -7.45 -5.20
CA ALA A 211 -11.14 -7.69 -4.32
C ALA A 211 -9.80 -7.69 -5.05
N ALA A 212 -9.77 -8.14 -6.31
CA ALA A 212 -8.57 -8.11 -7.14
C ALA A 212 -8.09 -6.68 -7.49
N GLY A 213 -8.88 -5.64 -7.20
CA GLY A 213 -8.40 -4.26 -7.13
C GLY A 213 -7.76 -3.74 -8.42
N LEU A 214 -8.35 -4.03 -9.59
CA LEU A 214 -7.81 -3.52 -10.85
C LEU A 214 -7.81 -1.99 -10.85
N THR A 215 -6.62 -1.40 -10.81
CA THR A 215 -6.44 0.06 -10.78
C THR A 215 -5.44 0.47 -11.86
N LEU A 216 -5.86 1.35 -12.76
CA LEU A 216 -5.01 1.91 -13.81
C LEU A 216 -4.11 3.02 -13.27
N ILE A 217 -4.64 3.86 -12.38
CA ILE A 217 -3.93 5.02 -11.84
C ILE A 217 -3.83 4.87 -10.32
N PRO A 218 -2.70 4.40 -9.78
CA PRO A 218 -2.51 4.25 -8.35
C PRO A 218 -2.18 5.61 -7.70
N THR A 219 -3.09 6.57 -7.79
CA THR A 219 -2.93 7.98 -7.38
C THR A 219 -2.42 8.11 -5.95
N SER A 220 -2.99 7.34 -5.03
CA SER A 220 -2.58 7.32 -3.62
C SER A 220 -1.14 6.83 -3.45
N ILE A 221 -0.73 5.78 -4.17
CA ILE A 221 0.63 5.23 -4.10
C ILE A 221 1.65 6.22 -4.64
N ILE A 222 1.35 6.85 -5.77
CA ILE A 222 2.17 7.93 -6.35
C ILE A 222 2.28 9.08 -5.33
N GLY A 223 1.18 9.46 -4.68
CA GLY A 223 1.17 10.48 -3.63
C GLY A 223 2.02 10.12 -2.41
N TYR A 224 1.94 8.88 -1.90
CA TYR A 224 2.79 8.42 -0.79
C TYR A 224 4.27 8.40 -1.17
N ARG A 225 4.61 7.91 -2.37
CA ARG A 225 5.99 7.90 -2.87
C ARG A 225 6.55 9.32 -3.02
N ALA A 226 5.74 10.24 -3.54
CA ALA A 226 6.12 11.65 -3.67
C ALA A 226 6.33 12.31 -2.29
N ALA A 227 5.44 12.05 -1.33
CA ALA A 227 5.57 12.54 0.03
C ALA A 227 6.81 11.99 0.75
N GLU A 228 7.19 10.74 0.47
CA GLU A 228 8.42 10.12 0.98
C GLU A 228 9.65 10.39 0.09
N ASN A 229 9.58 11.38 -0.81
CA ASN A 229 10.69 11.88 -1.63
C ASN A 229 11.29 10.88 -2.63
N ALA A 230 10.47 10.00 -3.22
CA ALA A 230 10.90 9.14 -4.32
C ALA A 230 11.41 9.95 -5.52
N ALA A 231 12.51 9.53 -6.14
CA ALA A 231 13.09 10.19 -7.31
C ALA A 231 12.11 10.19 -8.50
N ASN A 232 11.38 9.07 -8.68
CA ASN A 232 10.26 8.99 -9.60
C ASN A 232 9.06 8.32 -8.91
N PRO A 233 8.09 9.08 -8.40
CA PRO A 233 6.93 8.52 -7.70
C PRO A 233 6.04 7.59 -8.55
N ALA A 234 6.09 7.71 -9.89
CA ALA A 234 5.25 6.95 -10.80
C ALA A 234 5.88 5.66 -11.33
N ASP A 235 7.16 5.39 -11.05
CA ASP A 235 7.89 4.21 -11.56
C ASP A 235 7.22 2.85 -11.22
N VAL A 236 6.51 2.78 -10.10
CA VAL A 236 5.73 1.58 -9.68
C VAL A 236 4.41 1.42 -10.44
N MET A 237 3.95 2.42 -11.19
CA MET A 237 2.60 2.41 -11.80
C MET A 237 2.42 1.23 -12.75
N LEU A 238 3.37 1.01 -13.66
CA LEU A 238 3.28 -0.08 -14.62
C LEU A 238 3.32 -1.48 -13.95
N PRO A 239 4.26 -1.76 -13.03
CA PRO A 239 4.20 -2.95 -12.18
C PRO A 239 2.87 -3.15 -11.45
N CYS A 240 2.27 -2.09 -10.92
CA CYS A 240 0.97 -2.13 -10.24
C CYS A 240 -0.17 -2.53 -11.19
N ILE A 241 -0.21 -1.94 -12.39
CA ILE A 241 -1.21 -2.27 -13.42
C ILE A 241 -1.10 -3.74 -13.81
N ILE A 242 0.11 -4.23 -14.07
CA ILE A 242 0.34 -5.63 -14.46
C ILE A 242 -0.12 -6.57 -13.33
N THR A 243 0.28 -6.27 -12.09
CA THR A 243 -0.01 -7.14 -10.94
C THR A 243 -1.51 -7.21 -10.64
N SER A 244 -2.21 -6.06 -10.59
CA SER A 244 -3.65 -6.02 -10.36
C SER A 244 -4.45 -6.64 -11.52
N PHE A 245 -3.96 -6.53 -12.75
CA PHE A 245 -4.55 -7.19 -13.92
C PHE A 245 -4.44 -8.71 -13.86
N VAL A 246 -3.27 -9.24 -13.51
CA VAL A 246 -3.09 -10.68 -13.29
C VAL A 246 -3.98 -11.17 -12.15
N GLY A 247 -4.08 -10.42 -11.05
CA GLY A 247 -5.01 -10.71 -9.96
C GLY A 247 -6.47 -10.80 -10.41
N THR A 248 -6.89 -9.86 -11.27
CA THR A 248 -8.26 -9.83 -11.81
C THR A 248 -8.54 -11.01 -12.73
N ILE A 249 -7.57 -11.39 -13.58
CA ILE A 249 -7.67 -12.61 -14.39
C ILE A 249 -7.74 -13.85 -13.50
N ALA A 250 -6.90 -13.94 -12.47
CA ALA A 250 -6.90 -15.05 -11.54
C ALA A 250 -8.26 -15.19 -10.84
N ALA A 251 -8.81 -14.09 -10.31
CA ALA A 251 -10.14 -14.08 -9.70
C ALA A 251 -11.21 -14.55 -10.69
N PHE A 252 -11.20 -14.03 -11.92
CA PHE A 252 -12.13 -14.41 -12.97
C PHE A 252 -12.07 -15.91 -13.30
N LEU A 253 -10.86 -16.44 -13.51
CA LEU A 253 -10.65 -17.83 -13.90
C LEU A 253 -10.97 -18.79 -12.75
N LEU A 254 -10.45 -18.55 -11.54
CA LEU A 254 -10.64 -19.43 -10.39
C LEU A 254 -12.13 -19.54 -10.01
N VAL A 255 -12.83 -18.40 -9.93
CA VAL A 255 -14.25 -18.40 -9.59
C VAL A 255 -15.08 -18.98 -10.72
N GLY A 256 -14.80 -18.62 -11.97
CA GLY A 256 -15.60 -19.13 -13.08
C GLY A 256 -15.34 -20.62 -13.36
N MET A 257 -14.15 -21.15 -13.08
CA MET A 257 -13.90 -22.61 -13.04
C MET A 257 -14.74 -23.28 -11.94
N LYS A 258 -14.77 -22.71 -10.74
CA LYS A 258 -15.56 -23.22 -9.62
C LYS A 258 -17.07 -23.20 -9.92
N GLN A 259 -17.54 -22.17 -10.61
CA GLN A 259 -18.94 -21.98 -11.02
C GLN A 259 -19.29 -22.65 -12.35
N ARG A 260 -18.32 -23.27 -13.04
CA ARG A 260 -18.48 -23.90 -14.37
C ARG A 260 -19.06 -22.94 -15.42
N ILE A 261 -18.62 -21.68 -15.40
CA ILE A 261 -19.02 -20.67 -16.39
C ILE A 261 -18.46 -21.07 -17.77
N ASN A 262 -19.29 -21.01 -18.80
CA ASN A 262 -18.87 -21.30 -20.16
C ASN A 262 -18.13 -20.11 -20.78
N PHE A 263 -16.79 -20.16 -20.76
CA PHE A 263 -15.92 -19.10 -21.30
C PHE A 263 -15.74 -19.11 -22.83
N LYS A 264 -16.43 -19.98 -23.58
CA LYS A 264 -16.23 -20.17 -25.04
C LYS A 264 -16.65 -18.98 -25.93
N SER A 265 -16.89 -17.81 -25.35
CA SER A 265 -17.18 -16.62 -26.12
C SER A 265 -15.88 -16.10 -26.75
N ILE A 266 -15.80 -16.18 -28.08
CA ILE A 266 -14.65 -15.75 -28.89
C ILE A 266 -14.21 -14.33 -28.52
N SER A 267 -15.15 -13.41 -28.27
CA SER A 267 -14.83 -12.03 -27.91
C SER A 267 -14.13 -11.89 -26.56
N LEU A 268 -14.56 -12.65 -25.55
CA LEU A 268 -13.95 -12.61 -24.21
C LEU A 268 -12.53 -13.19 -24.27
N LEU A 269 -12.37 -14.33 -24.95
CA LEU A 269 -11.07 -14.97 -25.12
C LEU A 269 -10.12 -14.08 -25.91
N ALA A 270 -10.58 -13.44 -27.00
CA ALA A 270 -9.76 -12.53 -27.80
C ALA A 270 -9.27 -11.32 -26.97
N VAL A 271 -10.13 -10.72 -26.15
CA VAL A 271 -9.73 -9.59 -25.29
C VAL A 271 -8.72 -10.04 -24.22
N LEU A 272 -8.98 -11.15 -23.52
CA LEU A 272 -8.07 -11.67 -22.51
C LEU A 272 -6.72 -12.07 -23.11
N MET A 273 -6.71 -12.80 -24.21
CA MET A 273 -5.48 -13.22 -24.89
C MET A 273 -4.72 -12.02 -25.47
N GLY A 274 -5.41 -11.01 -25.99
CA GLY A 274 -4.79 -9.78 -26.46
C GLY A 274 -4.08 -9.01 -25.33
N LEU A 275 -4.73 -8.88 -24.17
CA LEU A 275 -4.15 -8.19 -23.01
C LEU A 275 -2.99 -8.98 -22.39
N ILE A 276 -3.14 -10.31 -22.24
CA ILE A 276 -2.06 -11.19 -21.78
C ILE A 276 -0.88 -11.13 -22.75
N GLY A 277 -1.14 -11.19 -24.06
CA GLY A 277 -0.11 -11.07 -25.09
C GLY A 277 0.61 -9.72 -25.06
N ALA A 278 -0.10 -8.62 -24.81
CA ALA A 278 0.50 -7.30 -24.66
C ALA A 278 1.41 -7.23 -23.43
N ILE A 279 0.98 -7.77 -22.28
CA ILE A 279 1.81 -7.82 -21.07
C ILE A 279 3.04 -8.70 -21.28
N ILE A 280 2.88 -9.89 -21.87
CA ILE A 280 4.01 -10.79 -22.15
C ILE A 280 4.99 -10.13 -23.13
N GLY A 281 4.49 -9.50 -24.20
CA GLY A 281 5.33 -8.79 -25.16
C GLY A 281 6.09 -7.63 -24.52
N LEU A 282 5.45 -6.87 -23.64
CA LEU A 282 6.08 -5.82 -22.86
C LEU A 282 7.16 -6.38 -21.92
N LEU A 283 6.88 -7.45 -21.18
CA LEU A 283 7.86 -8.10 -20.30
C LEU A 283 9.05 -8.65 -21.08
N PHE A 284 8.80 -9.23 -22.27
CA PHE A 284 9.85 -9.70 -23.17
C PHE A 284 10.75 -8.56 -23.64
N TYR A 285 10.16 -7.42 -24.04
CA TYR A 285 10.91 -6.22 -24.39
C TYR A 285 11.74 -5.70 -23.21
N VAL A 286 11.15 -5.57 -22.02
CA VAL A 286 11.87 -5.14 -20.81
C VAL A 286 13.02 -6.09 -20.47
N ASN A 287 12.87 -7.39 -20.75
CA ASN A 287 13.93 -8.37 -20.53
C ASN A 287 15.13 -8.22 -21.48
N THR A 288 14.96 -7.55 -22.63
CA THR A 288 16.09 -7.25 -23.53
C THR A 288 16.95 -6.08 -23.04
N LEU A 289 16.45 -5.31 -22.06
CA LEU A 289 17.13 -4.15 -21.50
C LEU A 289 18.03 -4.55 -20.33
N ASP A 290 19.17 -3.87 -20.21
CA ASP A 290 20.01 -3.93 -19.02
C ASP A 290 19.39 -3.12 -17.87
N LEU A 291 20.02 -3.11 -16.69
CA LEU A 291 19.47 -2.45 -15.50
C LEU A 291 19.24 -0.94 -15.72
N ILE A 292 20.13 -0.27 -16.43
CA ILE A 292 20.00 1.17 -16.75
C ILE A 292 18.84 1.37 -17.72
N GLY A 293 18.75 0.56 -18.78
CA GLY A 293 17.67 0.58 -19.75
C GLY A 293 16.31 0.29 -19.13
N LYS A 294 16.21 -0.68 -18.21
CA LYS A 294 14.98 -0.99 -17.46
C LYS A 294 14.51 0.21 -16.63
N ASN A 295 15.41 0.81 -15.86
CA ASN A 295 15.09 2.00 -15.06
C ASN A 295 14.66 3.17 -15.95
N TYR A 296 15.39 3.43 -17.04
CA TYR A 296 15.05 4.49 -17.99
C TYR A 296 13.69 4.25 -18.65
N PHE A 297 13.43 3.05 -19.16
CA PHE A 297 12.18 2.70 -19.83
C PHE A 297 10.99 2.79 -18.87
N THR A 298 11.12 2.18 -17.69
CA THR A 298 10.05 2.14 -16.68
C THR A 298 9.68 3.53 -16.18
N ALA A 299 10.70 4.35 -15.91
CA ALA A 299 10.51 5.72 -15.45
C ALA A 299 9.80 6.58 -16.50
N ASN A 300 10.29 6.57 -17.74
CA ASN A 300 9.73 7.39 -18.82
C ASN A 300 8.36 6.89 -19.26
N LEU A 301 8.16 5.58 -19.41
CA LEU A 301 6.87 5.03 -19.81
C LEU A 301 5.79 5.35 -18.78
N SER A 302 6.12 5.24 -17.48
CA SER A 302 5.18 5.60 -16.41
C SER A 302 4.88 7.09 -16.41
N GLY A 303 5.89 7.96 -16.56
CA GLY A 303 5.68 9.41 -16.67
C GLY A 303 4.84 9.82 -17.87
N VAL A 304 5.13 9.24 -19.05
CA VAL A 304 4.36 9.47 -20.28
C VAL A 304 2.93 8.97 -20.13
N LEU A 305 2.71 7.79 -19.54
CA LEU A 305 1.37 7.27 -19.31
C LEU A 305 0.58 8.17 -18.36
N LEU A 306 1.20 8.66 -17.28
CA LEU A 306 0.55 9.58 -16.36
C LEU A 306 0.15 10.90 -17.05
N LEU A 307 1.07 11.52 -17.80
CA LEU A 307 0.79 12.74 -18.55
C LEU A 307 -0.26 12.52 -19.65
N ALA A 308 -0.22 11.37 -20.32
CA ALA A 308 -1.21 11.01 -21.33
C ALA A 308 -2.61 10.87 -20.71
N ILE A 309 -2.73 10.29 -19.51
CA ILE A 309 -4.02 10.17 -18.82
C ILE A 309 -4.54 11.53 -18.36
N ILE A 310 -3.67 12.41 -17.83
CA ILE A 310 -4.04 13.77 -17.47
C ILE A 310 -4.49 14.54 -18.72
N GLY A 311 -3.70 14.51 -19.80
CA GLY A 311 -4.02 15.16 -21.06
C GLY A 311 -5.33 14.62 -21.66
N PHE A 312 -5.51 13.30 -21.68
CA PHE A 312 -6.76 12.66 -22.09
C PHE A 312 -7.94 13.14 -21.26
N THR A 313 -7.79 13.22 -19.93
CA THR A 313 -8.85 13.70 -19.03
C THR A 313 -9.27 15.12 -19.38
N LEU A 314 -8.31 16.03 -19.55
CA LEU A 314 -8.59 17.42 -19.85
C LEU A 314 -9.25 17.58 -21.23
N ILE A 315 -8.71 16.92 -22.26
CA ILE A 315 -9.27 16.94 -23.62
C ILE A 315 -10.68 16.33 -23.63
N PHE A 316 -10.86 15.17 -22.97
CA PHE A 316 -12.15 14.50 -22.91
C PHE A 316 -13.18 15.36 -22.16
N SER A 317 -12.78 16.04 -21.09
CA SER A 317 -13.65 16.95 -20.35
C SER A 317 -14.06 18.15 -21.19
N PHE A 318 -13.11 18.73 -21.93
CA PHE A 318 -13.37 19.83 -22.87
C PHE A 318 -14.35 19.42 -23.98
N VAL A 319 -14.15 18.25 -24.60
CA VAL A 319 -15.05 17.73 -25.65
C VAL A 319 -16.47 17.47 -25.11
N ASN A 320 -16.60 17.14 -23.82
CA ASN A 320 -17.88 16.87 -23.17
C ASN A 320 -18.37 18.05 -22.30
N GLU A 321 -17.93 19.28 -22.57
CA GLU A 321 -18.25 20.48 -21.78
C GLU A 321 -19.76 20.66 -21.53
N LYS A 322 -20.61 20.25 -22.50
CA LYS A 322 -22.08 20.30 -22.37
C LYS A 322 -22.60 19.64 -21.08
N LYS A 323 -22.00 18.53 -20.64
CA LYS A 323 -22.40 17.84 -19.40
C LYS A 323 -22.16 18.67 -18.15
N PHE A 324 -21.12 19.50 -18.15
CA PHE A 324 -20.83 20.40 -17.05
C PHE A 324 -21.89 21.51 -16.99
N THR A 325 -22.22 22.09 -18.14
CA THR A 325 -23.28 23.11 -18.26
C THR A 325 -24.66 22.58 -17.86
N GLU A 326 -24.99 21.33 -18.23
CA GLU A 326 -26.23 20.65 -17.81
C GLU A 326 -26.34 20.51 -16.28
N LEU A 327 -25.21 20.27 -15.62
CA LEU A 327 -25.11 20.23 -14.15
C LEU A 327 -24.90 21.60 -13.51
N LYS A 328 -24.99 22.69 -14.30
CA LYS A 328 -24.80 24.07 -13.85
C LYS A 328 -23.45 24.30 -13.15
N THR A 329 -22.39 23.65 -13.64
CA THR A 329 -21.02 23.77 -13.13
C THR A 329 -20.05 24.08 -14.28
N THR A 330 -18.84 24.52 -13.96
CA THR A 330 -17.74 24.68 -14.93
C THR A 330 -16.70 23.58 -14.75
N MET A 331 -15.81 23.39 -15.72
CA MET A 331 -14.67 22.48 -15.56
C MET A 331 -13.78 22.91 -14.39
N PHE A 332 -13.51 24.21 -14.23
CA PHE A 332 -12.70 24.70 -13.12
C PHE A 332 -13.37 24.46 -11.76
N ASP A 333 -14.66 24.79 -11.63
CA ASP A 333 -15.40 24.56 -10.38
C ASP A 333 -15.46 23.08 -10.03
N THR A 334 -15.66 22.22 -11.04
CA THR A 334 -15.65 20.76 -10.87
C THR A 334 -14.29 20.26 -10.39
N PHE A 335 -13.20 20.77 -10.97
CA PHE A 335 -11.85 20.47 -10.47
C PHE A 335 -11.68 20.90 -9.00
N VAL A 336 -12.15 22.09 -8.62
CA VAL A 336 -12.07 22.59 -7.24
C VAL A 336 -12.90 21.72 -6.28
N VAL A 337 -14.10 21.27 -6.70
CA VAL A 337 -14.91 20.32 -5.94
C VAL A 337 -14.17 19.00 -5.72
N GLY A 338 -13.57 18.45 -6.78
CA GLY A 338 -12.73 17.25 -6.70
C GLY A 338 -11.53 17.45 -5.78
N ALA A 339 -10.85 18.60 -5.88
CA ALA A 339 -9.70 18.93 -5.04
C ALA A 339 -10.07 19.01 -3.55
N ASN A 340 -11.23 19.60 -3.24
CA ASN A 340 -11.78 19.60 -1.88
C ASN A 340 -12.08 18.19 -1.35
N ASN A 341 -12.50 17.26 -2.20
CA ASN A 341 -12.65 15.85 -1.82
C ASN A 341 -11.29 15.23 -1.48
N GLY A 342 -10.22 15.58 -2.21
CA GLY A 342 -8.86 15.17 -1.89
C GLY A 342 -8.38 15.70 -0.53
N LEU A 343 -8.67 16.97 -0.21
CA LEU A 343 -8.38 17.55 1.12
C LEU A 343 -9.07 16.76 2.25
N LYS A 344 -10.39 16.53 2.12
CA LYS A 344 -11.17 15.76 3.10
C LYS A 344 -10.62 14.34 3.26
N THR A 345 -10.20 13.71 2.17
CA THR A 345 -9.63 12.37 2.17
C THR A 345 -8.34 12.33 2.99
N GLY A 346 -7.41 13.27 2.78
CA GLY A 346 -6.18 13.33 3.58
C GLY A 346 -6.43 13.58 5.07
N VAL A 347 -7.38 14.46 5.41
CA VAL A 347 -7.80 14.68 6.82
C VAL A 347 -8.39 13.41 7.44
N MET A 348 -9.19 12.65 6.67
CA MET A 348 -9.78 11.40 7.14
C MET A 348 -8.74 10.30 7.34
N ILE A 349 -7.69 10.25 6.51
CA ILE A 349 -6.64 9.24 6.58
C ILE A 349 -5.66 9.51 7.74
N PHE A 350 -5.44 10.78 8.11
CA PHE A 350 -4.43 11.19 9.09
C PHE A 350 -4.48 10.42 10.42
N PRO A 351 -5.61 10.31 11.15
CA PRO A 351 -5.62 9.65 12.45
C PRO A 351 -5.17 8.19 12.36
N TYR A 352 -5.53 7.50 11.27
CA TYR A 352 -5.13 6.11 11.05
C TYR A 352 -3.64 6.01 10.78
N VAL A 353 -3.10 6.81 9.86
CA VAL A 353 -1.66 6.78 9.51
C VAL A 353 -0.80 7.18 10.70
N MET A 354 -1.17 8.21 11.45
CA MET A 354 -0.46 8.65 12.65
C MET A 354 -0.39 7.52 13.69
N GLY A 355 -1.54 6.96 14.08
CA GLY A 355 -1.58 5.89 15.09
C GLY A 355 -0.80 4.65 14.65
N MET A 356 -0.88 4.33 13.36
CA MET A 356 -0.15 3.25 12.73
C MET A 356 1.37 3.44 12.77
N LEU A 357 1.87 4.59 12.33
CA LEU A 357 3.31 4.89 12.32
C LEU A 357 3.88 4.98 13.73
N VAL A 358 3.13 5.53 14.69
CA VAL A 358 3.53 5.53 16.10
C VAL A 358 3.62 4.11 16.66
N ALA A 359 2.66 3.24 16.35
CA ALA A 359 2.70 1.84 16.78
C ALA A 359 3.89 1.09 16.17
N ILE A 360 4.18 1.31 14.88
CA ILE A 360 5.32 0.71 14.19
C ILE A 360 6.65 1.25 14.74
N SER A 361 6.73 2.55 15.04
CA SER A 361 7.87 3.18 15.70
C SER A 361 8.21 2.50 17.03
N LEU A 362 7.20 2.30 17.90
CA LEU A 362 7.39 1.56 19.15
C LEU A 362 7.84 0.12 18.90
N LEU A 363 7.24 -0.56 17.92
CA LEU A 363 7.56 -1.94 17.57
C LEU A 363 9.02 -2.08 17.11
N ARG A 364 9.51 -1.18 16.25
CA ARG A 364 10.91 -1.16 15.78
C ARG A 364 11.89 -0.77 16.88
N ASN A 365 11.59 0.28 17.63
CA ASN A 365 12.48 0.74 18.71
C ASN A 365 12.50 -0.21 19.92
N SER A 366 11.52 -1.10 20.04
CA SER A 366 11.55 -2.18 21.02
C SER A 366 12.51 -3.32 20.65
N GLY A 367 12.91 -3.47 19.39
CA GLY A 367 13.68 -4.63 18.93
C GLY A 367 12.83 -5.90 18.66
N LEU A 368 11.53 -5.87 18.99
CA LEU A 368 10.62 -6.98 18.73
C LEU A 368 10.43 -7.20 17.22
N PHE A 369 10.39 -6.12 16.43
CA PHE A 369 10.27 -6.22 14.98
C PHE A 369 11.45 -7.01 14.38
N GLU A 370 12.67 -6.69 14.80
CA GLU A 370 13.90 -7.29 14.31
C GLU A 370 13.94 -8.79 14.61
N ILE A 371 13.51 -9.20 15.80
CA ILE A 371 13.42 -10.62 16.18
C ILE A 371 12.44 -11.35 15.24
N ILE A 372 11.26 -10.78 15.01
CA ILE A 372 10.23 -11.36 14.13
C ILE A 372 10.75 -11.40 12.69
N SER A 373 11.28 -10.29 12.20
CA SER A 373 11.78 -10.14 10.83
C SER A 373 12.94 -11.10 10.56
N GLN A 374 13.89 -11.24 11.49
CA GLN A 374 14.99 -12.19 11.35
C GLN A 374 14.50 -13.64 11.34
N GLY A 375 13.50 -13.98 12.16
CA GLY A 375 12.87 -15.30 12.13
C GLY A 375 12.22 -15.61 10.78
N ILE A 376 11.48 -14.64 10.22
CA ILE A 376 10.89 -14.75 8.87
C ILE A 376 12.00 -14.88 7.83
N SER A 377 12.97 -13.96 7.81
CA SER A 377 14.07 -14.00 6.84
C SER A 377 14.87 -15.29 6.92
N PHE A 378 15.10 -15.85 8.11
CA PHE A 378 15.76 -17.15 8.27
C PHE A 378 14.97 -18.28 7.62
N ILE A 379 13.65 -18.35 7.84
CA ILE A 379 12.82 -19.39 7.20
C ILE A 379 12.82 -19.24 5.67
N PHE A 380 12.66 -18.01 5.19
CA PHE A 380 12.54 -17.71 3.76
C PHE A 380 13.88 -17.80 3.02
N SER A 381 15.01 -17.54 3.68
CA SER A 381 16.34 -17.72 3.07
C SER A 381 16.62 -19.19 2.75
N HIS A 382 16.11 -20.13 3.54
CA HIS A 382 16.20 -21.56 3.23
C HIS A 382 15.36 -21.97 2.00
N LEU A 383 14.36 -21.16 1.66
CA LEU A 383 13.56 -21.30 0.44
C LEU A 383 14.15 -20.53 -0.75
N GLY A 384 15.32 -19.91 -0.59
CA GLY A 384 15.98 -19.12 -1.63
C GLY A 384 15.33 -17.75 -1.88
N VAL A 385 14.51 -17.25 -0.96
CA VAL A 385 13.87 -15.94 -1.09
C VAL A 385 14.81 -14.85 -0.58
N ALA A 386 15.05 -13.84 -1.43
CA ALA A 386 15.95 -12.72 -1.13
C ALA A 386 15.45 -11.86 0.04
N LYS A 387 16.39 -11.24 0.76
CA LYS A 387 16.07 -10.46 1.96
C LYS A 387 15.15 -9.28 1.65
N GLU A 388 15.36 -8.61 0.52
CA GLU A 388 14.56 -7.45 0.12
C GLU A 388 13.08 -7.82 -0.13
N ILE A 389 12.80 -9.07 -0.51
CA ILE A 389 11.44 -9.59 -0.60
C ILE A 389 10.88 -9.78 0.81
N THR A 390 11.64 -10.41 1.71
CA THR A 390 11.19 -10.65 3.10
C THR A 390 10.92 -9.36 3.87
N ASP A 391 11.71 -8.31 3.59
CA ASP A 391 11.54 -6.97 4.17
C ASP A 391 10.20 -6.31 3.78
N SER A 392 9.58 -6.74 2.67
CA SER A 392 8.27 -6.23 2.18
C SER A 392 7.07 -7.12 2.55
N LEU A 393 7.29 -8.33 3.05
CA LEU A 393 6.23 -9.28 3.42
C LEU A 393 5.23 -8.77 4.46
N PRO A 394 5.60 -7.92 5.45
CA PRO A 394 4.61 -7.38 6.39
C PRO A 394 3.42 -6.69 5.70
N VAL A 395 3.67 -6.00 4.58
CA VAL A 395 2.62 -5.35 3.77
C VAL A 395 1.70 -6.39 3.14
N ALA A 396 2.27 -7.43 2.50
CA ALA A 396 1.52 -8.51 1.88
C ALA A 396 0.65 -9.28 2.90
N ILE A 397 1.20 -9.57 4.07
CA ILE A 397 0.50 -10.31 5.14
C ILE A 397 -0.67 -9.50 5.69
N LEU A 398 -0.49 -8.19 5.88
CA LEU A 398 -1.52 -7.34 6.45
C LEU A 398 -2.58 -6.88 5.46
N ARG A 399 -2.27 -6.88 4.16
CA ARG A 399 -3.17 -6.36 3.13
C ARG A 399 -4.60 -6.96 3.18
N PRO A 400 -4.80 -8.28 3.31
CA PRO A 400 -6.15 -8.85 3.40
C PRO A 400 -6.96 -8.37 4.61
N PHE A 401 -6.27 -8.02 5.70
CA PHE A 401 -6.88 -7.65 6.99
C PHE A 401 -7.07 -6.14 7.14
N SER A 402 -6.14 -5.33 6.65
CA SER A 402 -6.11 -3.89 6.90
C SER A 402 -5.37 -3.09 5.84
N SER A 403 -6.10 -2.18 5.19
CA SER A 403 -5.54 -1.21 4.25
C SER A 403 -4.71 -0.15 4.98
N GLY A 404 -5.21 0.38 6.11
CA GLY A 404 -4.44 1.34 6.92
C GLY A 404 -3.18 0.72 7.52
N GLY A 405 -3.27 -0.54 7.96
CA GLY A 405 -2.16 -1.30 8.52
C GLY A 405 -1.07 -1.60 7.51
N SER A 406 -1.45 -2.12 6.34
CA SER A 406 -0.52 -2.38 5.24
C SER A 406 0.12 -1.09 4.72
N ARG A 407 -0.63 0.03 4.67
CA ARG A 407 -0.10 1.35 4.32
C ARG A 407 0.95 1.84 5.32
N GLY A 408 0.70 1.65 6.62
CA GLY A 408 1.67 2.00 7.67
C GLY A 408 3.01 1.28 7.46
N PHE A 409 2.97 -0.04 7.22
CA PHE A 409 4.18 -0.81 6.93
C PHE A 409 4.81 -0.49 5.57
N MET A 410 4.02 -0.10 4.56
CA MET A 410 4.56 0.37 3.28
C MET A 410 5.36 1.66 3.46
N ILE A 411 4.83 2.62 4.23
CA ILE A 411 5.53 3.86 4.55
C ILE A 411 6.78 3.57 5.40
N ASP A 412 6.67 2.68 6.39
CA ASP A 412 7.82 2.24 7.19
C ASP A 412 8.93 1.61 6.32
N ALA A 413 8.57 0.78 5.34
CA ALA A 413 9.53 0.21 4.40
C ALA A 413 10.23 1.30 3.56
N MET A 414 9.50 2.33 3.11
CA MET A 414 10.10 3.46 2.38
C MET A 414 11.02 4.30 3.28
N ARG A 415 10.66 4.54 4.54
CA ARG A 415 11.51 5.27 5.51
C ARG A 415 12.73 4.48 5.97
N THR A 416 12.61 3.16 6.03
CA THR A 416 13.69 2.28 6.48
C THR A 416 14.69 1.99 5.37
N PHE A 417 14.20 1.59 4.20
CA PHE A 417 15.04 1.09 3.11
C PHE A 417 15.23 2.12 1.98
N GLY A 418 14.44 3.18 1.97
CA GLY A 418 14.37 4.18 0.91
C GLY A 418 13.17 3.93 -0.03
N PRO A 419 12.51 4.97 -0.54
CA PRO A 419 11.34 4.82 -1.42
C PRO A 419 11.69 4.16 -2.76
N ASP A 420 12.92 4.36 -3.25
CA ASP A 420 13.41 3.77 -4.50
C ASP A 420 14.13 2.42 -4.29
N SER A 421 14.14 1.89 -3.07
CA SER A 421 14.63 0.53 -2.82
C SER A 421 13.68 -0.52 -3.40
N PHE A 422 14.20 -1.73 -3.63
CA PHE A 422 13.37 -2.86 -4.05
C PHE A 422 12.23 -3.13 -3.04
N ALA A 423 12.55 -3.15 -1.74
CA ALA A 423 11.56 -3.37 -0.67
C ALA A 423 10.49 -2.27 -0.64
N GLY A 424 10.87 -0.99 -0.84
CA GLY A 424 9.94 0.14 -0.91
C GLY A 424 9.00 0.04 -2.12
N ARG A 425 9.54 -0.28 -3.31
CA ARG A 425 8.76 -0.45 -4.54
C ARG A 425 7.84 -1.67 -4.49
N LEU A 426 8.34 -2.81 -4.01
CA LEU A 426 7.54 -4.04 -3.86
C LEU A 426 6.41 -3.85 -2.84
N SER A 427 6.67 -3.15 -1.74
CA SER A 427 5.64 -2.76 -0.76
C SER A 427 4.52 -1.92 -1.40
N CYS A 428 4.89 -0.97 -2.28
CA CYS A 428 3.93 -0.18 -3.05
C CYS A 428 3.09 -1.06 -4.01
N ILE A 429 3.73 -2.03 -4.68
CA ILE A 429 3.04 -2.98 -5.56
C ILE A 429 2.03 -3.80 -4.76
N PHE A 430 2.42 -4.42 -3.64
CA PHE A 430 1.49 -5.17 -2.78
C PHE A 430 0.30 -4.31 -2.32
N GLN A 431 0.57 -3.07 -1.93
CA GLN A 431 -0.45 -2.13 -1.49
C GLN A 431 -1.45 -1.79 -2.61
N CYS A 432 -1.03 -1.83 -3.88
CA CYS A 432 -1.89 -1.57 -5.04
C CYS A 432 -2.62 -2.82 -5.57
N SER A 433 -2.14 -4.03 -5.26
CA SER A 433 -2.49 -5.23 -6.03
C SER A 433 -3.82 -5.90 -5.69
N ALA A 434 -4.43 -5.55 -4.57
CA ALA A 434 -5.67 -6.16 -4.07
C ALA A 434 -6.32 -5.25 -3.04
N GLU A 435 -7.60 -5.41 -2.76
CA GLU A 435 -8.33 -4.76 -1.66
C GLU A 435 -8.29 -5.57 -0.35
N THR A 436 -8.81 -5.00 0.73
CA THR A 436 -8.88 -5.69 2.04
C THR A 436 -9.94 -6.79 2.05
N THR A 437 -9.54 -8.03 1.77
CA THR A 437 -10.43 -9.21 1.70
C THR A 437 -11.44 -9.32 2.86
N PHE A 438 -10.98 -9.27 4.12
CA PHE A 438 -11.88 -9.45 5.26
C PHE A 438 -12.85 -8.27 5.45
N TYR A 439 -12.41 -7.06 5.16
CA TYR A 439 -13.25 -5.87 5.24
C TYR A 439 -14.28 -5.83 4.12
N VAL A 440 -13.87 -6.13 2.88
CA VAL A 440 -14.78 -6.21 1.73
C VAL A 440 -15.88 -7.23 2.01
N ILE A 441 -15.52 -8.42 2.51
CA ILE A 441 -16.49 -9.43 2.94
C ILE A 441 -17.46 -8.87 3.99
N ALA A 442 -16.93 -8.29 5.07
CA ALA A 442 -17.75 -7.81 6.18
C ALA A 442 -18.72 -6.70 5.75
N VAL A 443 -18.25 -5.75 4.95
CA VAL A 443 -19.06 -4.60 4.53
C VAL A 443 -20.06 -4.98 3.45
N TYR A 444 -19.64 -5.70 2.42
CA TYR A 444 -20.52 -6.00 1.29
C TYR A 444 -21.55 -7.07 1.68
N PHE A 445 -21.15 -8.20 2.25
CA PHE A 445 -22.13 -9.19 2.71
C PHE A 445 -22.94 -8.70 3.92
N GLY A 446 -22.35 -7.88 4.79
CA GLY A 446 -23.08 -7.22 5.88
C GLY A 446 -24.19 -6.30 5.38
N SER A 447 -23.96 -5.56 4.30
CA SER A 447 -24.96 -4.64 3.71
C SER A 447 -26.23 -5.34 3.21
N VAL A 448 -26.15 -6.65 2.97
CA VAL A 448 -27.26 -7.50 2.50
C VAL A 448 -27.58 -8.66 3.45
N SER A 449 -27.03 -8.63 4.67
CA SER A 449 -27.27 -9.61 5.74
C SER A 449 -26.98 -11.07 5.38
N ILE A 450 -26.00 -11.32 4.49
CA ILE A 450 -25.58 -12.68 4.13
C ILE A 450 -24.79 -13.30 5.29
N LYS A 451 -25.20 -14.50 5.72
CA LYS A 451 -24.56 -15.25 6.83
C LYS A 451 -23.60 -16.31 6.32
N ASN A 452 -23.95 -16.99 5.23
CA ASN A 452 -23.14 -18.05 4.63
C ASN A 452 -22.41 -17.52 3.39
N THR A 453 -21.12 -17.20 3.57
CA THR A 453 -20.23 -16.68 2.53
C THR A 453 -19.75 -17.75 1.54
N ARG A 454 -20.13 -19.03 1.71
CA ARG A 454 -19.69 -20.18 0.92
C ARG A 454 -18.15 -20.21 0.78
N TYR A 455 -17.63 -20.27 -0.44
CA TYR A 455 -16.20 -20.37 -0.74
C TYR A 455 -15.53 -19.01 -1.02
N THR A 456 -16.22 -17.90 -0.77
CA THR A 456 -15.76 -16.54 -1.14
C THR A 456 -14.45 -16.18 -0.48
N LEU A 457 -14.35 -16.35 0.85
CA LEU A 457 -13.13 -16.04 1.61
C LEU A 457 -11.92 -16.82 1.09
N GLY A 458 -12.07 -18.12 0.87
CA GLY A 458 -10.99 -18.97 0.36
C GLY A 458 -10.52 -18.56 -1.04
N MET A 459 -11.44 -18.16 -1.92
CA MET A 459 -11.09 -17.68 -3.26
C MET A 459 -10.40 -16.32 -3.23
N MET A 460 -10.89 -15.39 -2.41
CA MET A 460 -10.26 -14.07 -2.28
C MET A 460 -8.84 -14.17 -1.70
N LEU A 461 -8.63 -15.00 -0.66
CA LEU A 461 -7.28 -15.23 -0.11
C LEU A 461 -6.34 -15.92 -1.12
N LEU A 462 -6.87 -16.81 -1.97
CA LEU A 462 -6.08 -17.43 -3.04
C LEU A 462 -5.69 -16.39 -4.10
N VAL A 463 -6.59 -15.47 -4.45
CA VAL A 463 -6.28 -14.35 -5.35
C VAL A 463 -5.26 -13.41 -4.71
N ASP A 464 -5.39 -13.07 -3.43
CA ASP A 464 -4.41 -12.27 -2.69
C ASP A 464 -3.02 -12.91 -2.76
N LEU A 465 -2.93 -14.23 -2.56
CA LEU A 465 -1.66 -14.97 -2.70
C LEU A 465 -1.09 -14.87 -4.11
N ILE A 466 -1.93 -14.99 -5.14
CA ILE A 466 -1.50 -14.82 -6.54
C ILE A 466 -1.01 -13.40 -6.80
N CYS A 467 -1.68 -12.38 -6.26
CA CYS A 467 -1.24 -10.99 -6.34
C CYS A 467 0.12 -10.78 -5.66
N VAL A 468 0.37 -11.41 -4.51
CA VAL A 468 1.66 -11.36 -3.81
C VAL A 468 2.76 -12.01 -4.66
N ILE A 469 2.54 -13.23 -5.15
CA ILE A 469 3.53 -13.92 -6.00
C ILE A 469 3.82 -13.12 -7.27
N THR A 470 2.76 -12.62 -7.91
CA THR A 470 2.89 -11.81 -9.13
C THR A 470 3.64 -10.51 -8.84
N GLY A 471 3.33 -9.84 -7.73
CA GLY A 471 3.99 -8.60 -7.34
C GLY A 471 5.49 -8.80 -7.15
N VAL A 472 5.91 -9.91 -6.52
CA VAL A 472 7.33 -10.27 -6.40
C VAL A 472 7.97 -10.46 -7.77
N LEU A 473 7.36 -11.28 -8.64
CA LEU A 473 7.90 -11.58 -9.96
C LEU A 473 8.00 -10.34 -10.85
N VAL A 474 6.97 -9.50 -10.85
CA VAL A 474 6.94 -8.26 -11.62
C VAL A 474 7.94 -7.26 -11.06
N ALA A 475 8.03 -7.08 -9.74
CA ALA A 475 9.04 -6.21 -9.14
C ALA A 475 10.45 -6.63 -9.53
N SER A 476 10.79 -7.92 -9.41
CA SER A 476 12.10 -8.46 -9.82
C SER A 476 12.39 -8.36 -11.31
N TRP A 477 11.36 -8.21 -12.14
CA TRP A 477 11.54 -8.03 -13.58
C TRP A 477 11.93 -6.59 -13.92
N PHE A 478 11.32 -5.63 -13.22
CA PHE A 478 11.41 -4.20 -13.48
C PHE A 478 12.53 -3.48 -12.71
N PHE A 479 12.85 -3.96 -11.50
CA PHE A 479 13.81 -3.38 -10.55
C PHE A 479 14.82 -4.43 -10.12
#